data_AF-A0A290XDN4-F1
#
_entry.id   AF-A0A290XDN4-F1
#
_cell.length_a   1.000
_cell.length_b   1.000
_cell.length_c   1.000
_cell.angle_alpha   90.00
_cell.angle_beta   90.00
_cell.angle_gamma   90.00
#
_symmetry.space_group_name_H-M   'P 1'
#
loop_
_entity.id
_entity.type
_entity.pdbx_description
1 polymer ?
#
loop_
_entity_poly.entity_id
_entity_poly.type
_entity_poly.pdbx_seq_one_letter_code
_entity_poly.pdbx_strand_id
1 'polypeptide(L)'
;MLAGATPWRFESSPGHQGHRRLTTCEHQTRQGGFFCARRHAAQKKFRPPRPRARASRRPSLDYAALKLLHVTAAAAWVSGLLGAALGVALHRAMDSAAGRSVLASLRSWHRWVTTPAMLVVLGCGGYIALQAGWIVMHWLQIKLVLVASLVVMQVLLDHALGRIVRAQAPSPLPMVLRQAALLTLLAALAIVGLALAKPF
;
A
#
# COMPACT_ATOMS: atom_id res chain seq x y z
N MET A 1 -15.13 21.15 -38.59
CA MET A 1 -14.68 19.85 -39.09
C MET A 1 -14.54 18.88 -37.91
N LEU A 2 -15.49 17.94 -37.82
CA LEU A 2 -15.47 16.57 -37.25
C LEU A 2 -14.62 16.34 -35.97
N ALA A 3 -15.17 16.18 -34.76
CA ALA A 3 -16.06 15.11 -34.27
C ALA A 3 -15.47 13.69 -34.46
N GLY A 4 -15.09 13.05 -33.35
CA GLY A 4 -14.55 11.69 -33.33
C GLY A 4 -14.39 11.14 -31.90
N ALA A 5 -15.47 11.16 -31.12
CA ALA A 5 -15.53 10.47 -29.82
C ALA A 5 -16.12 9.06 -30.03
N THR A 6 -15.34 8.04 -29.68
CA THR A 6 -15.73 6.63 -29.70
C THR A 6 -16.57 6.28 -28.45
N PRO A 7 -17.76 5.66 -28.58
CA PRO A 7 -18.53 5.19 -27.44
C PRO A 7 -18.26 3.71 -27.17
N TRP A 8 -17.58 3.40 -26.07
CA TRP A 8 -17.52 2.05 -25.52
C TRP A 8 -18.83 1.75 -24.77
N ARG A 9 -19.75 1.10 -25.47
CA ARG A 9 -20.99 0.53 -24.94
C ARG A 9 -20.69 -0.87 -24.40
N PHE A 10 -20.61 -1.01 -23.08
CA PHE A 10 -20.61 -2.33 -22.43
C PHE A 10 -22.03 -2.59 -21.89
N GLU A 11 -22.74 -3.42 -22.63
CA GLU A 11 -24.03 -4.02 -22.31
C GLU A 11 -23.79 -5.18 -21.32
N SER A 12 -24.34 -5.13 -20.12
CA SER A 12 -24.47 -6.31 -19.27
C SER A 12 -25.70 -6.19 -18.38
N SER A 13 -26.82 -6.70 -18.90
CA SER A 13 -28.09 -6.87 -18.17
C SER A 13 -28.20 -8.32 -17.65
N PRO A 14 -28.87 -8.56 -16.50
CA PRO A 14 -28.74 -9.79 -15.73
C PRO A 14 -29.71 -10.89 -16.17
N GLY A 15 -29.19 -12.11 -16.33
CA GLY A 15 -29.99 -13.31 -16.58
C GLY A 15 -30.70 -13.78 -15.30
N HIS A 16 -31.97 -13.42 -15.15
CA HIS A 16 -32.95 -14.09 -14.30
C HIS A 16 -33.81 -15.02 -15.16
N GLN A 17 -33.66 -16.34 -14.99
CA GLN A 17 -34.64 -17.39 -15.32
C GLN A 17 -34.41 -18.50 -14.28
N GLY A 18 -35.32 -18.92 -13.40
CA GLY A 18 -36.78 -18.95 -13.52
C GLY A 18 -37.19 -20.13 -14.38
N HIS A 19 -37.38 -21.32 -13.81
CA HIS A 19 -38.65 -22.07 -13.89
C HIS A 19 -38.55 -23.51 -13.36
N ARG A 20 -39.58 -23.83 -12.58
CA ARG A 20 -40.04 -25.15 -12.13
C ARG A 20 -40.31 -26.09 -13.32
N ARG A 21 -40.26 -27.41 -13.07
CA ARG A 21 -41.07 -28.53 -13.61
C ARG A 21 -40.25 -29.82 -13.39
N LEU A 22 -40.73 -31.00 -13.03
CA LEU A 22 -42.06 -31.57 -12.79
C LEU A 22 -41.88 -32.80 -11.89
N THR A 23 -42.81 -32.96 -10.97
CA THR A 23 -43.18 -34.24 -10.36
C THR A 23 -43.77 -35.16 -11.43
N THR A 24 -43.20 -36.33 -11.61
CA THR A 24 -43.88 -37.50 -12.19
C THR A 24 -43.34 -38.74 -11.50
N CYS A 25 -44.10 -39.21 -10.51
CA CYS A 25 -43.93 -40.51 -9.88
C CYS A 25 -45.09 -41.37 -10.36
N GLU A 26 -44.88 -42.04 -11.48
CA GLU A 26 -45.72 -43.12 -11.98
C GLU A 26 -44.77 -44.12 -12.65
N HIS A 27 -44.62 -45.32 -12.08
CA HIS A 27 -45.27 -46.49 -12.64
C HIS A 27 -45.01 -47.71 -11.77
N GLN A 28 -46.12 -48.33 -11.40
CA GLN A 28 -46.28 -49.59 -10.73
C GLN A 28 -46.09 -50.73 -11.73
N THR A 29 -45.13 -51.63 -11.47
CA THR A 29 -45.04 -52.98 -12.03
C THR A 29 -44.46 -53.89 -10.93
N ARG A 30 -45.31 -54.67 -10.26
CA ARG A 30 -45.61 -56.09 -10.50
C ARG A 30 -44.43 -57.06 -10.25
N GLN A 31 -44.73 -58.01 -9.36
CA GLN A 31 -44.21 -59.40 -9.27
C GLN A 31 -42.99 -59.67 -8.38
N GLY A 32 -43.20 -60.64 -7.47
CA GLY A 32 -42.20 -61.66 -7.17
C GLY A 32 -41.47 -61.52 -5.85
N GLY A 33 -41.98 -62.23 -4.84
CA GLY A 33 -41.26 -63.15 -3.96
C GLY A 33 -39.82 -62.86 -3.50
N PHE A 34 -39.62 -63.14 -2.20
CA PHE A 34 -38.35 -63.40 -1.51
C PHE A 34 -37.46 -62.19 -1.25
N PHE A 35 -37.36 -61.77 0.02
CA PHE A 35 -36.17 -62.05 0.82
C PHE A 35 -36.34 -61.59 2.28
N CYS A 36 -36.14 -62.54 3.19
CA CYS A 36 -35.83 -62.31 4.58
C CYS A 36 -34.48 -61.61 4.69
N ALA A 37 -34.44 -60.36 5.18
CA ALA A 37 -33.21 -59.75 5.71
C ALA A 37 -33.53 -58.48 6.49
N ARG A 38 -33.75 -58.64 7.79
CA ARG A 38 -33.66 -57.57 8.79
C ARG A 38 -32.20 -57.08 8.84
N ARG A 39 -31.83 -56.12 7.98
CA ARG A 39 -30.59 -55.33 8.11
C ARG A 39 -30.94 -53.97 8.72
N HIS A 40 -30.94 -53.91 10.05
CA HIS A 40 -30.66 -52.66 10.76
C HIS A 40 -29.16 -52.32 10.58
N ALA A 41 -28.79 -51.89 9.37
CA ALA A 41 -27.50 -51.27 9.14
C ALA A 41 -27.70 -49.77 9.25
N ALA A 42 -27.26 -49.23 10.38
CA ALA A 42 -27.21 -47.81 10.67
C ALA A 42 -26.71 -47.03 9.45
N GLN A 43 -27.63 -46.35 8.76
CA GLN A 43 -27.27 -45.21 7.93
C GLN A 43 -26.79 -44.12 8.88
N LYS A 44 -25.51 -44.21 9.29
CA LYS A 44 -24.76 -43.04 9.72
C LYS A 44 -24.78 -42.12 8.53
N LYS A 45 -25.77 -41.21 8.56
CA LYS A 45 -26.00 -40.11 7.63
C LYS A 45 -24.66 -39.43 7.41
N PHE A 46 -23.97 -39.82 6.33
CA PHE A 46 -22.71 -39.22 5.92
C PHE A 46 -23.08 -37.82 5.47
N ARG A 47 -23.14 -36.90 6.44
CA ARG A 47 -23.25 -35.47 6.16
C ARG A 47 -21.91 -35.10 5.54
N PRO A 48 -21.84 -34.73 4.25
CA PRO A 48 -20.62 -34.16 3.73
C PRO A 48 -20.24 -32.97 4.62
N PRO A 49 -18.95 -32.73 4.89
CA PRO A 49 -18.55 -31.51 5.56
C PRO A 49 -19.14 -30.35 4.76
N ARG A 50 -20.02 -29.56 5.39
CA ARG A 50 -20.52 -28.33 4.79
C ARG A 50 -19.28 -27.60 4.26
N PRO A 51 -19.23 -27.19 2.98
CA PRO A 51 -18.14 -26.35 2.52
C PRO A 51 -18.11 -25.20 3.50
N ARG A 52 -17.03 -25.09 4.29
CA ARG A 52 -16.82 -23.93 5.15
C ARG A 52 -16.85 -22.78 4.17
N ALA A 53 -17.99 -22.08 4.11
CA ALA A 53 -18.14 -20.86 3.37
C ALA A 53 -16.95 -20.05 3.83
N ARG A 54 -15.97 -19.93 2.94
CA ARG A 54 -14.72 -19.23 3.20
C ARG A 54 -15.20 -17.81 3.35
N ALA A 55 -15.53 -17.44 4.60
CA ALA A 55 -16.07 -16.16 4.95
C ALA A 55 -15.13 -15.19 4.25
N SER A 56 -15.67 -14.52 3.23
CA SER A 56 -14.89 -13.59 2.43
C SER A 56 -14.49 -12.54 3.45
N ARG A 57 -13.26 -12.67 3.95
CA ARG A 57 -12.69 -11.78 4.92
C ARG A 57 -12.39 -10.52 4.12
N ARG A 58 -13.45 -9.80 3.76
CA ARG A 58 -13.35 -8.47 3.17
C ARG A 58 -12.64 -7.67 4.26
N PRO A 59 -11.38 -7.24 4.05
CA PRO A 59 -10.76 -6.34 5.00
C PRO A 59 -11.74 -5.18 5.22
N SER A 60 -11.94 -4.77 6.47
CA SER A 60 -12.74 -3.59 6.76
C SER A 60 -12.26 -2.46 5.85
N LEU A 61 -13.20 -1.79 5.17
CA LEU A 61 -12.87 -0.75 4.20
C LEU A 61 -11.93 0.30 4.80
N ASP A 62 -12.04 0.52 6.11
CA ASP A 62 -11.20 1.42 6.90
C ASP A 62 -9.72 0.99 6.95
N TYR A 63 -9.43 -0.31 7.14
CA TYR A 63 -8.05 -0.80 7.21
C TYR A 63 -7.37 -0.77 5.84
N ALA A 64 -8.11 -1.16 4.79
CA ALA A 64 -7.61 -1.11 3.42
C ALA A 64 -7.34 0.35 2.98
N ALA A 65 -8.27 1.27 3.29
CA ALA A 65 -8.11 2.69 3.02
C ALA A 65 -6.90 3.29 3.76
N LEU A 66 -6.73 2.97 5.05
CA LEU A 66 -5.59 3.45 5.84
C LEU A 66 -4.26 2.92 5.29
N LYS A 67 -4.21 1.66 4.87
CA LYS A 67 -3.02 1.08 4.23
C LYS A 67 -2.70 1.76 2.89
N LEU A 68 -3.71 2.02 2.07
CA LEU A 68 -3.53 2.73 0.79
C LEU A 68 -3.03 4.15 1.04
N LEU A 69 -3.65 4.88 1.96
CA LEU A 69 -3.23 6.24 2.34
C LEU A 69 -1.78 6.26 2.85
N HIS A 70 -1.40 5.28 3.67
CA HIS A 70 -0.02 5.16 4.16
C HIS A 70 0.98 4.93 3.02
N VAL A 71 0.66 4.04 2.07
CA VAL A 71 1.56 3.74 0.93
C VAL A 71 1.67 4.92 -0.03
N THR A 72 0.56 5.59 -0.36
CA THR A 72 0.59 6.77 -1.24
C THR A 72 1.30 7.95 -0.59
N ALA A 73 1.06 8.19 0.70
CA ALA A 73 1.79 9.21 1.46
C ALA A 73 3.28 8.89 1.55
N ALA A 74 3.66 7.62 1.73
CA ALA A 74 5.06 7.20 1.75
C ALA A 74 5.73 7.42 0.38
N ALA A 75 5.04 7.08 -0.71
CA ALA A 75 5.54 7.33 -2.06
C ALA A 75 5.72 8.84 -2.33
N ALA A 76 4.77 9.67 -1.93
CA ALA A 76 4.87 11.13 -2.04
C ALA A 76 5.99 11.71 -1.16
N TRP A 77 6.21 11.13 0.02
CA TRP A 77 7.29 11.53 0.91
C TRP A 77 8.67 11.21 0.31
N VAL A 78 8.84 10.00 -0.24
CA VAL A 78 10.10 9.57 -0.89
C VAL A 78 10.37 10.38 -2.16
N SER A 79 9.37 10.65 -3.00
CA SER A 79 9.58 11.45 -4.21
C SER A 79 10.02 12.89 -3.89
N GLY A 80 9.45 13.48 -2.84
CA GLY A 80 9.90 14.78 -2.32
C GLY A 80 11.35 14.75 -1.85
N LEU A 81 11.74 13.77 -1.03
CA LEU A 81 13.13 13.59 -0.58
C LEU A 81 14.11 13.46 -1.74
N LEU A 82 13.77 12.69 -2.79
CA LEU A 82 14.60 12.61 -3.99
C LEU A 82 14.71 13.96 -4.70
N GLY A 83 13.60 14.70 -4.83
CA GLY A 83 13.61 16.05 -5.41
C GLY A 83 14.55 17.00 -4.66
N ALA A 84 14.43 17.06 -3.33
CA ALA A 84 15.32 17.87 -2.49
C ALA A 84 16.79 17.43 -2.60
N ALA A 85 17.07 16.13 -2.58
CA ALA A 85 18.43 15.61 -2.72
C ALA A 85 19.03 15.93 -4.10
N LEU A 86 18.25 15.84 -5.17
CA LEU A 86 18.68 16.26 -6.51
C LEU A 86 18.94 17.77 -6.58
N GLY A 87 18.09 18.59 -5.96
CA GLY A 87 18.32 20.03 -5.86
C GLY A 87 19.64 20.36 -5.14
N VAL A 88 19.95 19.64 -4.06
CA VAL A 88 21.24 19.76 -3.36
C VAL A 88 22.40 19.26 -4.22
N ALA A 89 22.25 18.16 -4.96
CA ALA A 89 23.31 17.63 -5.83
C ALA A 89 23.61 18.58 -7.01
N LEU A 90 22.58 19.17 -7.59
CA LEU A 90 22.66 20.03 -8.77
C LEU A 90 22.95 21.51 -8.45
N HIS A 91 23.06 21.89 -7.17
CA HIS A 91 23.20 23.30 -6.78
C HIS A 91 24.37 24.02 -7.47
N ARG A 92 25.50 23.33 -7.72
CA ARG A 92 26.67 23.91 -8.43
C ARG A 92 26.36 24.25 -9.88
N ALA A 93 25.58 23.40 -10.55
CA ALA A 93 25.15 23.65 -11.92
C ALA A 93 24.06 24.75 -11.99
N MET A 94 23.37 25.01 -10.88
CA MET A 94 22.26 25.95 -10.77
C MET A 94 22.65 27.26 -10.04
N ASP A 95 23.93 27.64 -10.04
CA ASP A 95 24.41 28.85 -9.34
C ASP A 95 24.09 30.19 -10.07
N SER A 96 23.23 30.15 -11.08
CA SER A 96 22.67 31.34 -11.71
C SER A 96 21.49 31.89 -10.88
N ALA A 97 21.14 33.16 -11.09
CA ALA A 97 19.97 33.77 -10.42
C ALA A 97 18.67 33.00 -10.72
N ALA A 98 18.49 32.53 -11.97
CA ALA A 98 17.37 31.70 -12.38
C ALA A 98 17.42 30.29 -11.75
N GLY A 99 18.61 29.70 -11.59
CA GLY A 99 18.77 28.42 -10.90
C GLY A 99 18.38 28.50 -9.42
N ARG A 100 18.78 29.58 -8.74
CA ARG A 100 18.37 29.84 -7.34
C ARG A 100 16.86 30.02 -7.17
N SER A 101 16.17 30.68 -8.12
CA SER A 101 14.71 30.80 -8.05
C SER A 101 14.00 29.46 -8.23
N VAL A 102 14.49 28.60 -9.14
CA VAL A 102 13.96 27.22 -9.29
C VAL A 102 14.16 26.43 -8.00
N LEU A 103 15.32 26.56 -7.36
CA LEU A 103 15.63 25.88 -6.11
C LEU A 103 14.74 26.38 -4.94
N ALA A 104 14.41 27.67 -4.92
CA ALA A 104 13.47 28.25 -3.96
C ALA A 104 12.03 27.74 -4.17
N SER A 105 11.57 27.63 -5.42
CA SER A 105 10.26 27.05 -5.75
C SER A 105 10.20 25.55 -5.41
N LEU A 106 11.28 24.81 -5.66
CA LEU A 106 11.38 23.41 -5.27
C LEU A 106 11.30 23.27 -3.74
N ARG A 107 11.95 24.17 -2.99
CA ARG A 107 11.91 24.19 -1.52
C ARG A 107 10.51 24.48 -0.97
N SER A 108 9.79 25.44 -1.54
CA SER A 108 8.42 25.73 -1.09
C SER A 108 7.51 24.54 -1.37
N TRP A 109 7.56 23.97 -2.57
CA TRP A 109 6.82 22.76 -2.92
C TRP A 109 7.12 21.60 -1.97
N HIS A 110 8.41 21.35 -1.71
CA HIS A 110 8.86 20.32 -0.79
C HIS A 110 8.29 20.50 0.62
N ARG A 111 8.30 21.72 1.17
CA ARG A 111 7.69 22.01 2.47
C ARG A 111 6.18 21.81 2.50
N TRP A 112 5.48 22.17 1.43
CA TRP A 112 4.02 22.07 1.38
C TRP A 112 3.50 20.67 1.06
N VAL A 113 4.30 19.82 0.42
CA VAL A 113 3.86 18.47 0.02
C VAL A 113 4.53 17.40 0.87
N THR A 114 5.83 17.48 1.07
CA THR A 114 6.64 16.42 1.68
C THR A 114 6.51 16.42 3.19
N THR A 115 6.42 17.59 3.84
CA THR A 115 6.22 17.69 5.29
C THR A 115 4.84 17.17 5.74
N PRO A 116 3.69 17.53 5.13
CA PRO A 116 2.42 16.92 5.51
C PRO A 116 2.36 15.43 5.15
N ALA A 117 2.96 15.00 4.03
CA ALA A 117 3.07 13.58 3.70
C ALA A 117 3.83 12.81 4.79
N MET A 118 4.94 13.35 5.31
CA MET A 118 5.67 12.77 6.44
C MET A 118 4.78 12.60 7.67
N LEU A 119 4.01 13.64 8.03
CA LEU A 119 3.10 13.58 9.18
C LEU A 119 2.02 12.52 9.01
N VAL A 120 1.46 12.38 7.81
CA VAL A 120 0.48 11.32 7.51
C VAL A 120 1.11 9.94 7.61
N VAL A 121 2.32 9.74 7.05
CA VAL A 121 3.04 8.45 7.12
C VAL A 121 3.34 8.07 8.57
N LEU A 122 3.84 9.01 9.37
CA LEU A 122 4.15 8.80 10.79
C LEU A 122 2.88 8.56 11.61
N GLY A 123 1.82 9.35 11.37
CA GLY A 123 0.54 9.21 12.06
C GLY A 123 -0.13 7.87 11.76
N CYS A 124 -0.28 7.51 10.48
CA CYS A 124 -0.84 6.21 10.10
C CYS A 124 0.04 5.04 10.55
N GLY A 125 1.37 5.16 10.41
CA GLY A 125 2.31 4.11 10.81
C GLY A 125 2.31 3.89 12.33
N GLY A 126 2.33 4.97 13.11
CA GLY A 126 2.24 4.94 14.56
C GLY A 126 0.90 4.40 15.05
N TYR A 127 -0.20 4.81 14.42
CA TYR A 127 -1.53 4.30 14.73
C TYR A 127 -1.65 2.79 14.49
N ILE A 128 -1.16 2.28 13.35
CA ILE A 128 -1.12 0.84 13.07
C ILE A 128 -0.27 0.11 14.13
N ALA A 129 0.89 0.67 14.48
CA ALA A 129 1.80 0.07 15.45
C ALA A 129 1.17 -0.04 16.86
N LEU A 130 0.48 1.00 17.30
CA LEU A 130 -0.24 1.04 18.58
C LEU A 130 -1.39 0.04 18.61
N GLN A 131 -2.23 0.03 17.56
CA GLN A 131 -3.38 -0.88 17.47
C GLN A 131 -2.97 -2.36 17.41
N ALA A 132 -1.82 -2.67 16.82
CA ALA A 132 -1.33 -4.03 16.73
C ALA A 132 -0.66 -4.54 18.02
N GLY A 133 -0.31 -3.66 18.97
CA GLY A 133 0.42 -4.03 20.19
C GLY A 133 1.86 -4.54 19.95
N TRP A 134 2.40 -4.36 18.75
CA TRP A 134 3.69 -4.94 18.32
C TRP A 134 4.91 -4.06 18.60
N ILE A 135 4.77 -3.03 19.44
CA ILE A 135 5.85 -2.07 19.76
C ILE A 135 7.08 -2.75 20.38
N VAL A 136 6.87 -3.90 21.02
CA VAL A 136 7.91 -4.68 21.69
C VAL A 136 8.68 -5.59 20.70
N MET A 137 8.18 -5.83 19.49
CA MET A 137 8.89 -6.67 18.52
C MET A 137 10.08 -5.95 17.89
N HIS A 138 11.26 -6.56 17.98
CA HIS A 138 12.52 -6.08 17.39
C HIS A 138 12.39 -5.68 15.90
N TRP A 139 11.64 -6.44 15.11
CA TRP A 139 11.39 -6.14 13.69
C TRP A 139 10.74 -4.76 13.47
N LEU A 140 9.80 -4.38 14.34
CA LEU A 140 9.13 -3.09 14.23
C LEU A 140 10.04 -1.94 14.67
N GLN A 141 10.86 -2.17 15.71
CA GLN A 141 11.83 -1.18 16.18
C GLN A 141 12.87 -0.84 15.09
N ILE A 142 13.38 -1.85 14.37
CA ILE A 142 14.28 -1.62 13.23
C ILE A 142 13.58 -0.74 12.18
N LYS A 143 12.33 -1.04 11.82
CA LYS A 143 11.56 -0.22 10.87
C LYS A 143 11.41 1.23 11.35
N LEU A 144 11.11 1.43 12.64
CA LEU A 144 10.99 2.75 13.27
C LEU A 144 12.31 3.52 13.22
N VAL A 145 13.44 2.89 13.52
CA VAL A 145 14.77 3.51 13.44
C VAL A 145 15.09 3.93 11.99
N LEU A 146 14.75 3.11 10.99
CA LEU A 146 14.94 3.48 9.58
C LEU A 146 14.08 4.68 9.17
N VAL A 147 12.80 4.68 9.56
CA VAL A 147 11.90 5.82 9.29
C VAL A 147 12.39 7.07 10.01
N ALA A 148 12.83 6.97 11.27
CA ALA A 148 13.40 8.09 12.01
C ALA A 148 14.68 8.63 11.33
N SER A 149 15.53 7.75 10.81
CA SER A 149 16.73 8.15 10.04
C SER A 149 16.36 8.93 8.78
N LEU A 150 15.29 8.54 8.07
CA LEU A 150 14.76 9.29 6.93
C LEU A 150 14.22 10.67 7.34
N VAL A 151 13.56 10.78 8.50
CA VAL A 151 13.10 12.08 9.03
C VAL A 151 14.29 12.98 9.35
N VAL A 152 15.35 12.45 9.96
CA VAL A 152 16.58 13.23 10.21
C VAL A 152 17.19 13.70 8.89
N MET A 153 17.28 12.81 7.89
CA MET A 153 17.78 13.16 6.56
C MET A 153 16.93 14.26 5.90
N GLN A 154 15.61 14.18 6.03
CA GLN A 154 14.67 15.21 5.56
C GLN A 154 15.01 16.59 6.14
N VAL A 155 15.14 16.67 7.46
CA VAL A 155 15.46 17.94 8.15
C VAL A 155 16.82 18.48 7.69
N LEU A 156 17.81 17.61 7.53
CA LEU A 156 19.14 18.00 7.04
C LEU A 156 19.10 18.52 5.61
N LEU A 157 18.34 17.88 4.72
CA LEU A 157 18.12 18.34 3.34
C LEU A 157 17.42 19.70 3.31
N ASP A 158 16.37 19.91 4.11
CA ASP A 158 15.65 21.19 4.20
C ASP A 158 16.53 22.33 4.72
N HIS A 159 17.42 22.01 5.67
CA HIS A 159 18.36 22.96 6.22
C HIS A 159 19.46 23.30 5.21
N ALA A 160 20.03 22.29 4.54
CA ALA A 160 21.03 22.46 3.50
C ALA A 160 20.49 23.28 2.33
N LEU A 161 19.31 22.93 1.81
CA LEU A 161 18.64 23.67 0.75
C LEU A 161 18.37 25.12 1.14
N GLY A 162 18.02 25.36 2.41
CA GLY A 162 17.87 26.70 2.93
C GLY A 162 19.15 27.51 3.06
N ARG A 163 20.29 26.86 3.32
CA ARG A 163 21.59 27.52 3.29
C ARG A 163 22.04 27.83 1.86
N ILE A 164 21.77 26.93 0.92
CA ILE A 164 22.09 27.11 -0.50
C ILE A 164 21.31 28.29 -1.09
N VAL A 165 19.99 28.34 -0.88
CA VAL A 165 19.16 29.46 -1.37
C VAL A 165 19.61 30.82 -0.80
N ARG A 166 20.15 30.83 0.43
CA ARG A 166 20.68 32.05 1.08
C ARG A 166 22.13 32.37 0.71
N ALA A 167 22.74 31.62 -0.22
CA ALA A 167 24.17 31.71 -0.56
C ALA A 167 25.12 31.56 0.65
N GLN A 168 24.69 30.85 1.69
CA GLN A 168 25.43 30.60 2.95
C GLN A 168 25.87 29.13 3.08
N ALA A 169 25.83 28.38 1.97
CA ALA A 169 26.21 26.98 1.96
C ALA A 169 27.75 26.84 1.92
N PRO A 170 28.35 26.12 2.87
CA PRO A 170 29.79 25.88 2.87
C PRO A 170 30.16 24.97 1.70
N SER A 171 31.27 25.30 1.05
CA SER A 171 31.92 24.48 0.03
C SER A 171 33.16 23.82 0.63
N PRO A 172 33.30 22.48 0.62
CA PRO A 172 32.40 21.48 0.05
C PRO A 172 31.24 21.09 0.99
N LEU A 173 30.14 20.58 0.40
CA LEU A 173 29.06 19.98 1.20
C LEU A 173 29.52 18.67 1.87
N PRO A 174 29.01 18.37 3.08
CA PRO A 174 29.19 17.08 3.74
C PRO A 174 28.84 15.90 2.82
N MET A 175 29.64 14.84 2.87
CA MET A 175 29.46 13.63 2.04
C MET A 175 28.08 13.01 2.17
N VAL A 176 27.50 13.06 3.37
CA VAL A 176 26.13 12.57 3.67
C VAL A 176 25.08 13.27 2.81
N LEU A 177 25.18 14.59 2.64
CA LEU A 177 24.25 15.36 1.80
C LEU A 177 24.46 15.09 0.31
N ARG A 178 25.72 14.82 -0.10
CA ARG A 178 26.03 14.46 -1.48
C ARG A 178 25.47 13.09 -1.88
N GLN A 179 25.43 12.15 -0.93
CA GLN A 179 24.86 10.81 -1.13
C GLN A 179 23.39 10.70 -0.67
N ALA A 180 22.74 11.80 -0.29
CA ALA A 180 21.41 11.78 0.29
C ALA A 180 20.36 11.11 -0.61
N ALA A 181 20.45 11.29 -1.94
CA ALA A 181 19.52 10.63 -2.88
C ALA A 181 19.65 9.10 -2.84
N LEU A 182 20.90 8.59 -2.84
CA LEU A 182 21.19 7.17 -2.74
C LEU A 182 20.78 6.62 -1.37
N LEU A 183 21.13 7.31 -0.29
CA LEU A 183 20.78 6.91 1.07
C LEU A 183 19.26 6.86 1.28
N THR A 184 18.53 7.84 0.75
CA THR A 184 17.05 7.86 0.77
C THR A 184 16.48 6.65 0.03
N LEU A 185 16.99 6.37 -1.17
CA LEU A 185 16.53 5.23 -1.98
C LEU A 185 16.79 3.89 -1.27
N LEU A 186 18.01 3.71 -0.73
CA LEU A 186 18.39 2.51 0.01
C LEU A 186 17.54 2.32 1.27
N ALA A 187 17.32 3.40 2.04
CA ALA A 187 16.47 3.33 3.23
C ALA A 187 15.01 3.01 2.88
N ALA A 188 14.46 3.62 1.82
CA ALA A 188 13.11 3.31 1.34
C ALA A 188 12.99 1.84 0.91
N LEU A 189 13.97 1.33 0.16
CA LEU A 189 14.01 -0.07 -0.27
C LEU A 189 14.13 -1.01 0.93
N ALA A 190 14.97 -0.69 1.91
CA ALA A 190 15.12 -1.47 3.13
C ALA A 190 13.82 -1.52 3.95
N ILE A 191 13.09 -0.40 4.05
CA ILE A 191 11.78 -0.36 4.72
C ILE A 191 10.76 -1.27 4.01
N VAL A 192 10.73 -1.23 2.67
CA VAL A 192 9.84 -2.09 1.87
C VAL A 192 10.25 -3.56 2.02
N GLY A 193 11.53 -3.88 1.90
CA GLY A 193 12.06 -5.23 2.10
C GLY A 193 11.73 -5.77 3.49
N LEU A 194 11.91 -4.95 4.53
CA LEU A 194 11.56 -5.31 5.90
C LEU A 194 10.05 -5.51 6.07
N ALA A 195 9.22 -4.71 5.38
CA ALA A 195 7.77 -4.89 5.35
C ALA A 195 7.34 -6.22 4.71
N LEU A 196 8.06 -6.70 3.70
CA LEU A 196 7.80 -7.96 3.01
C LEU A 196 8.38 -9.17 3.74
N ALA A 197 9.53 -9.01 4.40
CA ALA A 197 10.20 -10.05 5.17
C ALA A 197 9.56 -10.31 6.54
N LYS A 198 8.46 -9.62 6.87
CA LYS A 198 7.74 -9.80 8.13
C LYS A 198 7.37 -11.29 8.29
N PRO A 199 7.91 -12.00 9.31
CA PRO A 199 7.51 -13.37 9.58
C PRO A 199 6.05 -13.39 10.04
N PHE A 200 5.29 -14.36 9.52
CA PHE A 200 3.87 -14.57 9.80
C PHE A 200 3.63 -15.10 11.22
#